data_AF-A0A1V2A6G7-F1
#
_entry.id   AF-A0A1V2A6G7-F1
#
_cell.length_a   1.000
_cell.length_b   1.000
_cell.length_c   1.000
_cell.angle_alpha   90.00
_cell.angle_beta   90.00
_cell.angle_gamma   90.00
#
_symmetry.space_group_name_H-M   'P 1'
#
loop_
_entity.id
_entity.type
_entity.pdbx_description
1 polymer ?
#
loop_
_entity_poly.entity_id
_entity_poly.type
_entity_poly.pdbx_seq_one_letter_code
_entity_poly.pdbx_strand_id
1 'polypeptide(L)'
;MVNKEDFYIDIKNRAKDIYDQYQYLVKELLKSDTSNYRLEFYLKDDSSLGGKAWSKNNLDNIQINKGVIDNYFDYFYGFTKMQTDDFLEKLHIEDVEEASYEFIKFDGNGNPNLFDSKVIDYKLAGLLTIFVSRFIITHELGHLLNGHCEYLNSKEQNDIHYIPMFEKDNSKNIKNVSSLDFRTLEMDADAFAATDNFRNLLLIYEKFEDMVDKDLNIEPIELFYWWSFAIRSNFLITQKILNDEEYRPDKKHLPSVARWVLILGSIISIIDEGVYKINYRTGDNKEKLLEYITKGFVFAEKQYNERFYTNFNSLEESINSTDYSNFVTATQMNWENLRNELSKFSRLPLYKSNNV
;
A
#
# COMPACT_ATOMS: atom_id res chain seq x y z
N MET A 1 4.04 -5.28 22.06
CA MET A 1 4.45 -6.33 21.10
C MET A 1 5.17 -7.43 21.87
N VAL A 2 4.64 -8.65 21.91
CA VAL A 2 5.28 -9.74 22.68
C VAL A 2 6.59 -10.21 22.02
N ASN A 3 6.79 -9.94 20.72
CA ASN A 3 8.11 -9.91 20.09
C ASN A 3 8.09 -9.13 18.75
N LYS A 4 8.71 -7.94 18.69
CA LYS A 4 8.87 -7.16 17.44
C LYS A 4 9.60 -7.96 16.34
N GLU A 5 10.50 -8.85 16.76
CA GLU A 5 11.36 -9.59 15.86
C GLU A 5 10.59 -10.61 15.01
N ASP A 6 9.58 -11.27 15.58
CA ASP A 6 8.76 -12.24 14.83
C ASP A 6 8.01 -11.57 13.67
N PHE A 7 7.57 -10.33 13.88
CA PHE A 7 6.90 -9.53 12.87
C PHE A 7 7.85 -9.08 11.75
N TYR A 8 9.09 -8.72 12.09
CA TYR A 8 10.12 -8.43 11.09
C TYR A 8 10.49 -9.66 10.26
N ILE A 9 10.56 -10.83 10.90
CA ILE A 9 10.80 -12.11 10.22
C ILE A 9 9.64 -12.43 9.26
N ASP A 10 8.39 -12.26 9.70
CA ASP A 10 7.21 -12.46 8.86
C ASP A 10 7.22 -11.55 7.62
N ILE A 11 7.46 -10.24 7.79
CA ILE A 11 7.57 -9.28 6.67
C ILE A 11 8.68 -9.69 5.69
N LYS A 12 9.85 -10.10 6.21
CA LYS A 12 10.97 -10.56 5.39
C LYS A 12 10.64 -11.82 4.60
N ASN A 13 9.92 -12.76 5.21
CA ASN A 13 9.49 -13.99 4.52
C ASN A 13 8.47 -13.66 3.44
N ARG A 14 7.47 -12.80 3.74
CA ARG A 14 6.50 -12.33 2.75
C ARG A 14 7.17 -11.64 1.56
N ALA A 15 8.18 -10.81 1.79
CA ALA A 15 8.91 -10.15 0.70
C ALA A 15 9.54 -11.16 -0.27
N LYS A 16 10.12 -12.24 0.27
CA LYS A 16 10.69 -13.34 -0.53
C LYS A 16 9.60 -14.13 -1.24
N ASP A 17 8.53 -14.51 -0.54
CA ASP A 17 7.44 -15.30 -1.12
C ASP A 17 6.76 -14.55 -2.27
N ILE A 18 6.54 -13.24 -2.14
CA ILE A 18 5.99 -12.39 -3.20
C ILE A 18 6.95 -12.36 -4.40
N TYR A 19 8.25 -12.17 -4.15
CA TYR A 19 9.25 -12.15 -5.23
C TYR A 19 9.32 -13.49 -5.97
N ASP A 20 9.32 -14.60 -5.24
CA ASP A 20 9.38 -15.95 -5.81
C ASP A 20 8.12 -16.25 -6.63
N GLN A 21 6.95 -15.75 -6.23
CA GLN A 21 5.73 -15.80 -7.05
C GLN A 21 5.92 -15.08 -8.39
N TYR A 22 6.51 -13.89 -8.41
CA TYR A 22 6.78 -13.18 -9.67
C TYR A 22 7.84 -13.88 -10.51
N GLN A 23 8.91 -14.40 -9.91
CA GLN A 23 9.91 -15.21 -10.63
C GLN A 23 9.27 -16.43 -11.30
N TYR A 24 8.36 -17.11 -10.60
CA TYR A 24 7.58 -18.19 -11.16
C TYR A 24 6.74 -17.73 -12.36
N LEU A 25 6.01 -16.62 -12.23
CA LEU A 25 5.19 -16.08 -13.32
C LEU A 25 6.04 -15.70 -14.55
N VAL A 26 7.18 -15.04 -14.34
CA VAL A 26 8.09 -14.64 -15.42
C VAL A 26 8.65 -15.87 -16.13
N LYS A 27 9.09 -16.88 -15.38
CA LYS A 27 9.65 -18.11 -15.93
C LYS A 27 8.61 -18.92 -16.69
N GLU A 28 7.47 -19.22 -16.07
CA GLU A 28 6.50 -20.17 -16.59
C GLU A 28 5.56 -19.55 -17.62
N LEU A 29 5.12 -18.30 -17.41
CA LEU A 29 4.13 -17.66 -18.29
C LEU A 29 4.79 -16.83 -19.40
N LEU A 30 5.86 -16.10 -19.08
CA LEU A 30 6.52 -15.21 -20.05
C LEU A 30 7.65 -15.91 -20.81
N LYS A 31 8.04 -17.12 -20.39
CA LYS A 31 9.14 -17.90 -20.98
C LYS A 31 10.44 -17.11 -21.10
N SER A 32 10.65 -16.17 -20.17
CA SER A 32 11.87 -15.36 -20.08
C SER A 32 12.83 -16.03 -19.12
N ASP A 33 14.10 -16.14 -19.50
CA ASP A 33 15.14 -16.68 -18.63
C ASP A 33 15.63 -15.61 -17.65
N THR A 34 14.81 -15.32 -16.64
CA THR A 34 15.20 -14.49 -15.49
C THR A 34 15.76 -15.32 -14.34
N SER A 35 16.09 -16.60 -14.57
CA SER A 35 16.53 -17.54 -13.51
C SER A 35 17.77 -17.10 -12.73
N ASN A 36 18.51 -16.12 -13.27
CA ASN A 36 19.68 -15.53 -12.63
C ASN A 36 19.36 -14.39 -11.67
N TYR A 37 18.11 -13.90 -11.63
CA TYR A 37 17.71 -12.84 -10.71
C TYR A 37 17.38 -13.38 -9.33
N ARG A 38 17.84 -12.69 -8.28
CA ARG A 38 17.53 -13.02 -6.89
C ARG A 38 17.24 -11.75 -6.08
N LEU A 39 16.36 -11.85 -5.10
CA LEU A 39 16.07 -10.77 -4.16
C LEU A 39 16.89 -10.90 -2.87
N GLU A 40 17.57 -9.81 -2.52
CA GLU A 40 18.10 -9.57 -1.18
C GLU A 40 17.25 -8.51 -0.47
N PHE A 41 16.46 -8.97 0.51
CA PHE A 41 15.60 -8.11 1.33
C PHE A 41 16.22 -7.85 2.70
N TYR A 42 16.29 -6.56 3.05
CA TYR A 42 16.94 -6.07 4.27
C TYR A 42 15.99 -5.24 5.12
N LEU A 43 15.92 -5.57 6.41
CA LEU A 43 15.39 -4.68 7.43
C LEU A 43 16.56 -4.05 8.17
N LYS A 44 16.77 -2.75 7.95
CA LYS A 44 17.87 -2.00 8.59
C LYS A 44 17.42 -1.57 9.99
N ASP A 45 18.27 -1.82 11.00
CA ASP A 45 18.09 -1.30 12.36
C ASP A 45 18.26 0.22 12.38
N ASP A 46 17.20 0.92 12.01
CA ASP A 46 17.13 2.36 11.88
C ASP A 46 15.68 2.77 12.20
N SER A 47 15.50 3.66 13.17
CA SER A 47 14.18 4.10 13.62
C SER A 47 13.57 5.19 12.73
N SER A 48 14.35 5.73 11.78
CA SER A 48 13.86 6.72 10.83
C SER A 48 13.02 6.07 9.73
N LEU A 49 12.13 6.87 9.13
CA LEU A 49 11.38 6.47 7.95
C LEU A 49 12.34 6.52 6.75
N GLY A 50 12.50 5.39 6.08
CA GLY A 50 13.49 5.23 5.04
C GLY A 50 13.40 3.88 4.35
N GLY A 51 13.72 3.89 3.06
CA GLY A 51 13.84 2.68 2.27
C GLY A 51 14.33 2.99 0.86
N LYS A 52 14.72 1.95 0.14
CA LYS A 52 15.17 2.05 -1.26
C LYS A 52 15.16 0.68 -1.94
N ALA A 53 14.95 0.70 -3.26
CA ALA A 53 15.23 -0.41 -4.14
C ALA A 53 16.34 -0.09 -5.15
N TRP A 54 17.12 -1.12 -5.50
CA TRP A 54 18.08 -1.05 -6.60
C TRP A 54 18.35 -2.44 -7.18
N SER A 55 18.76 -2.49 -8.44
CA SER A 55 19.18 -3.72 -9.11
C SER A 55 20.62 -3.58 -9.61
N LYS A 56 21.43 -4.63 -9.42
CA LYS A 56 22.82 -4.70 -9.92
C LYS A 56 23.21 -6.12 -10.25
N ASN A 57 23.68 -6.38 -11.47
CA ASN A 57 24.18 -7.69 -11.89
C ASN A 57 23.19 -8.84 -11.58
N ASN A 58 21.91 -8.64 -11.92
CA ASN A 58 20.81 -9.56 -11.61
C ASN A 58 20.55 -9.76 -10.10
N LEU A 59 21.10 -8.89 -9.25
CA LEU A 59 20.79 -8.86 -7.83
C LEU A 59 19.83 -7.72 -7.55
N ASP A 60 18.58 -8.08 -7.26
CA ASP A 60 17.58 -7.13 -6.81
C ASP A 60 17.70 -6.95 -5.30
N ASN A 61 17.64 -5.70 -4.86
CA ASN A 61 17.78 -5.36 -3.46
C ASN A 61 16.63 -4.46 -3.05
N ILE A 62 16.04 -4.76 -1.91
CA ILE A 62 15.10 -3.89 -1.22
C ILE A 62 15.61 -3.72 0.21
N GLN A 63 15.75 -2.48 0.65
CA GLN A 63 16.07 -2.15 2.03
C GLN A 63 14.96 -1.27 2.60
N ILE A 64 14.41 -1.65 3.75
CA ILE A 64 13.44 -0.86 4.51
C ILE A 64 13.98 -0.67 5.91
N ASN A 65 13.87 0.54 6.46
CA ASN A 65 14.20 0.80 7.86
C ASN A 65 13.13 0.20 8.77
N LYS A 66 13.52 -0.47 9.87
CA LYS A 66 12.57 -1.00 10.87
C LYS A 66 11.64 0.09 11.43
N GLY A 67 12.12 1.32 11.49
CA GLY A 67 11.32 2.49 11.86
C GLY A 67 10.06 2.67 11.01
N VAL A 68 10.08 2.31 9.72
CA VAL A 68 8.86 2.37 8.88
C VAL A 68 7.78 1.47 9.47
N ILE A 69 8.13 0.22 9.75
CA ILE A 69 7.21 -0.79 10.27
C ILE A 69 6.68 -0.39 11.66
N ASP A 70 7.58 0.04 12.54
CA ASP A 70 7.25 0.45 13.90
C ASP A 70 6.30 1.66 13.91
N ASN A 71 6.58 2.68 13.10
CA ASN A 71 5.73 3.88 13.06
C ASN A 71 4.32 3.57 12.54
N TYR A 72 4.18 2.66 11.56
CA TYR A 72 2.85 2.23 11.10
C TYR A 72 2.12 1.43 12.17
N PHE A 73 2.81 0.49 12.83
CA PHE A 73 2.22 -0.27 13.92
C PHE A 73 1.73 0.65 15.05
N ASP A 74 2.57 1.57 15.52
CA ASP A 74 2.23 2.50 16.58
C ASP A 74 1.10 3.47 16.16
N TYR A 75 1.09 3.89 14.89
CA TYR A 75 0.00 4.70 14.33
C TYR A 75 -1.33 3.94 14.39
N PHE A 76 -1.38 2.71 13.86
CA PHE A 76 -2.59 1.91 13.82
C PHE A 76 -3.05 1.45 15.20
N TYR A 77 -2.12 1.07 16.07
CA TYR A 77 -2.44 0.70 17.45
C TYR A 77 -3.03 1.88 18.23
N GLY A 78 -2.48 3.08 18.07
CA GLY A 78 -3.06 4.28 18.67
C GLY A 78 -4.50 4.54 18.18
N PHE A 79 -4.78 4.24 16.91
CA PHE A 79 -6.12 4.36 16.36
C PHE A 79 -7.09 3.30 16.91
N THR A 80 -6.70 2.01 16.93
CA THR A 80 -7.57 0.95 17.46
C THR A 80 -7.86 1.17 18.94
N LYS A 81 -6.85 1.62 19.70
CA LYS A 81 -7.00 1.97 21.11
C LYS A 81 -8.01 3.11 21.30
N MET A 82 -7.97 4.13 20.43
CA MET A 82 -8.95 5.22 20.46
C MET A 82 -10.38 4.72 20.23
N GLN A 83 -10.60 3.72 19.37
CA GLN A 83 -11.94 3.12 19.24
C GLN A 83 -12.40 2.41 20.51
N THR A 84 -11.48 1.74 21.20
CA THR A 84 -11.74 1.15 22.51
C THR A 84 -12.12 2.21 23.53
N ASP A 85 -11.38 3.32 23.56
CA ASP A 85 -11.63 4.43 24.49
C ASP A 85 -12.98 5.11 24.19
N ASP A 86 -13.30 5.38 22.91
CA ASP A 86 -14.61 5.90 22.46
C ASP A 86 -15.79 4.99 22.87
N PHE A 87 -15.58 3.68 22.88
CA PHE A 87 -16.61 2.73 23.31
C PHE A 87 -16.81 2.77 24.83
N LEU A 88 -15.72 2.81 25.59
CA LEU A 88 -15.77 2.92 27.05
C LEU A 88 -16.40 4.24 27.51
N GLU A 89 -16.10 5.34 26.83
CA GLU A 89 -16.71 6.64 27.11
C GLU A 89 -18.24 6.60 26.92
N LYS A 90 -18.73 5.94 25.86
CA LYS A 90 -20.18 5.74 25.64
C LYS A 90 -20.85 4.90 26.71
N LEU A 91 -20.08 4.07 27.43
CA LEU A 91 -20.55 3.32 28.59
C LEU A 91 -20.41 4.11 29.91
N HIS A 92 -19.98 5.37 29.84
CA HIS A 92 -19.68 6.22 31.00
C HIS A 92 -18.62 5.62 31.92
N ILE A 93 -17.64 4.92 31.33
CA ILE A 93 -16.44 4.42 32.02
C ILE A 93 -15.32 5.43 31.74
N GLU A 94 -15.20 6.43 32.62
CA GLU A 94 -14.21 7.52 32.53
C GLU A 94 -12.94 7.21 33.35
N ASP A 95 -11.81 7.82 32.96
CA ASP A 95 -10.60 7.96 33.78
C ASP A 95 -9.95 6.67 34.32
N VAL A 96 -9.78 5.65 33.47
CA VAL A 96 -8.90 4.52 33.80
C VAL A 96 -7.82 4.38 32.72
N GLU A 97 -6.61 4.82 33.07
CA GLU A 97 -5.39 4.55 32.28
C GLU A 97 -5.34 3.04 31.96
N GLU A 98 -5.19 2.69 30.69
CA GLU A 98 -5.17 1.30 30.19
C GLU A 98 -6.47 0.48 30.32
N ALA A 99 -7.63 1.14 30.44
CA ALA A 99 -8.92 0.44 30.41
C ALA A 99 -9.09 -0.45 29.17
N SER A 100 -9.70 -1.62 29.38
CA SER A 100 -10.07 -2.56 28.34
C SER A 100 -11.41 -3.19 28.67
N TYR A 101 -12.09 -3.75 27.66
CA TYR A 101 -13.34 -4.46 27.86
C TYR A 101 -13.24 -5.89 27.33
N GLU A 102 -14.02 -6.77 27.96
CA GLU A 102 -14.29 -8.12 27.48
C GLU A 102 -15.80 -8.36 27.50
N PHE A 103 -16.37 -8.85 26.40
CA PHE A 103 -17.77 -9.27 26.37
C PHE A 103 -18.00 -10.48 25.46
N ILE A 104 -19.15 -11.14 25.63
CA ILE A 104 -19.59 -12.25 24.77
C ILE A 104 -20.76 -11.76 23.92
N LYS A 105 -20.62 -11.87 22.60
CA LYS A 105 -21.70 -11.63 21.63
C LYS A 105 -22.12 -12.97 21.02
N PHE A 106 -23.41 -13.28 21.09
CA PHE A 106 -23.96 -14.46 20.45
C PHE A 106 -24.26 -14.17 18.98
N ASP A 107 -23.88 -15.07 18.07
CA ASP A 107 -24.25 -14.99 16.66
C ASP A 107 -25.75 -15.32 16.45
N GLY A 108 -26.22 -15.22 15.20
CA GLY A 108 -27.61 -15.54 14.84
C GLY A 108 -28.01 -17.01 15.07
N ASN A 109 -27.04 -17.89 15.32
CA ASN A 109 -27.23 -19.31 15.64
C ASN A 109 -27.07 -19.60 17.14
N GLY A 110 -26.80 -18.58 17.96
CA GLY A 110 -26.56 -18.72 19.41
C GLY A 110 -25.16 -19.17 19.79
N ASN A 111 -24.18 -19.15 18.87
CA ASN A 111 -22.78 -19.45 19.21
C ASN A 111 -22.12 -18.23 19.88
N PRO A 112 -21.38 -18.41 20.98
CA PRO A 112 -20.70 -17.31 21.67
C PRO A 112 -19.41 -16.90 20.94
N ASN A 113 -19.22 -15.59 20.75
CA ASN A 113 -17.97 -14.99 20.30
C ASN A 113 -17.42 -14.07 21.41
N LEU A 114 -16.15 -14.28 21.79
CA LEU A 114 -15.47 -13.46 22.78
C LEU A 114 -14.85 -12.24 22.10
N PHE A 115 -15.18 -11.06 22.60
CA PHE A 115 -14.60 -9.79 22.21
C PHE A 115 -13.70 -9.34 23.35
N ASP A 116 -12.39 -9.36 23.14
CA ASP A 116 -11.39 -8.81 24.05
C ASP A 116 -10.72 -7.62 23.34
N SER A 117 -10.93 -6.42 23.87
CA SER A 117 -10.45 -5.19 23.23
C SER A 117 -8.92 -5.15 23.12
N LYS A 118 -8.17 -5.71 24.08
CA LYS A 118 -6.69 -5.72 24.02
C LYS A 118 -6.21 -6.62 22.89
N VAL A 119 -6.85 -7.76 22.73
CA VAL A 119 -6.52 -8.72 21.66
C VAL A 119 -6.90 -8.14 20.30
N ILE A 120 -8.11 -7.60 20.16
CA ILE A 120 -8.61 -7.02 18.92
C ILE A 120 -7.72 -5.84 18.50
N ASP A 121 -7.47 -4.88 19.39
CA ASP A 121 -6.68 -3.68 19.10
C ASP A 121 -5.30 -4.06 18.55
N TYR A 122 -4.62 -4.97 19.25
CA TYR A 122 -3.29 -5.42 18.86
C TYR A 122 -3.30 -6.18 17.53
N LYS A 123 -4.21 -7.15 17.36
CA LYS A 123 -4.28 -7.97 16.14
C LYS A 123 -4.68 -7.13 14.93
N LEU A 124 -5.61 -6.19 15.10
CA LEU A 124 -6.05 -5.31 14.02
C LEU A 124 -4.92 -4.35 13.62
N ALA A 125 -4.21 -3.75 14.57
CA ALA A 125 -3.01 -2.96 14.26
C ALA A 125 -1.96 -3.79 13.50
N GLY A 126 -1.76 -5.05 13.88
CA GLY A 126 -0.92 -6.00 13.16
C GLY A 126 -1.38 -6.24 11.72
N LEU A 127 -2.66 -6.54 11.50
CA LEU A 127 -3.25 -6.75 10.18
C LEU A 127 -3.07 -5.51 9.27
N LEU A 128 -3.39 -4.32 9.78
CA LEU A 128 -3.25 -3.06 9.06
C LEU A 128 -1.79 -2.78 8.68
N THR A 129 -0.86 -3.06 9.61
CA THR A 129 0.58 -2.92 9.35
C THR A 129 1.05 -3.93 8.30
N ILE A 130 0.50 -5.14 8.26
CA ILE A 130 0.79 -6.13 7.21
C ILE A 130 0.31 -5.62 5.84
N PHE A 131 -0.89 -5.04 5.75
CA PHE A 131 -1.38 -4.45 4.50
C PHE A 131 -0.47 -3.34 3.99
N VAL A 132 -0.06 -2.41 4.84
CA VAL A 132 0.88 -1.35 4.45
C VAL A 132 2.26 -1.91 4.08
N SER A 133 2.78 -2.85 4.87
CA SER A 133 4.08 -3.47 4.61
C SER A 133 4.09 -4.20 3.27
N ARG A 134 3.01 -4.92 2.95
CA ARG A 134 2.85 -5.56 1.64
C ARG A 134 2.84 -4.51 0.53
N PHE A 135 2.06 -3.44 0.68
CA PHE A 135 2.01 -2.35 -0.29
C PHE A 135 3.39 -1.76 -0.57
N ILE A 136 4.13 -1.40 0.47
CA ILE A 136 5.49 -0.85 0.36
C ILE A 136 6.42 -1.84 -0.36
N ILE A 137 6.44 -3.11 0.06
CA ILE A 137 7.27 -4.14 -0.59
C ILE A 137 6.92 -4.26 -2.07
N THR A 138 5.63 -4.32 -2.41
CA THR A 138 5.18 -4.47 -3.80
C THR A 138 5.45 -3.22 -4.63
N HIS A 139 5.43 -2.03 -4.04
CA HIS A 139 5.81 -0.78 -4.71
C HIS A 139 7.29 -0.81 -5.10
N GLU A 140 8.16 -1.18 -4.16
CA GLU A 140 9.59 -1.37 -4.42
C GLU A 140 9.86 -2.48 -5.45
N LEU A 141 9.08 -3.57 -5.41
CA LEU A 141 9.11 -4.60 -6.45
C LEU A 141 8.63 -4.07 -7.80
N GLY A 142 7.67 -3.15 -7.85
CA GLY A 142 7.25 -2.47 -9.07
C GLY A 142 8.43 -1.76 -9.73
N HIS A 143 9.22 -1.00 -8.96
CA HIS A 143 10.43 -0.36 -9.49
C HIS A 143 11.45 -1.35 -10.07
N LEU A 144 11.57 -2.53 -9.47
CA LEU A 144 12.49 -3.57 -9.91
C LEU A 144 11.96 -4.34 -11.13
N LEU A 145 10.68 -4.75 -11.10
CA LEU A 145 10.09 -5.66 -12.09
C LEU A 145 9.63 -4.93 -13.35
N ASN A 146 9.19 -3.67 -13.23
CA ASN A 146 8.81 -2.83 -14.38
C ASN A 146 10.03 -2.12 -15.01
N GLY A 147 11.23 -2.40 -14.50
CA GLY A 147 12.50 -1.95 -15.08
C GLY A 147 12.88 -0.50 -14.75
N HIS A 148 12.26 0.12 -13.74
CA HIS A 148 12.53 1.51 -13.37
C HIS A 148 13.98 1.69 -12.91
N CYS A 149 14.50 0.81 -12.05
CA CYS A 149 15.87 0.91 -11.56
C CYS A 149 16.90 0.77 -12.70
N GLU A 150 16.73 -0.21 -13.58
CA GLU A 150 17.62 -0.43 -14.72
C GLU A 150 17.54 0.72 -15.74
N TYR A 151 16.35 1.28 -15.95
CA TYR A 151 16.14 2.47 -16.77
C TYR A 151 16.92 3.67 -16.24
N LEU A 152 16.80 3.99 -14.95
CA LEU A 152 17.54 5.10 -14.34
C LEU A 152 19.05 4.88 -14.42
N ASN A 153 19.51 3.66 -14.16
CA ASN A 153 20.92 3.27 -14.32
C ASN A 153 21.43 3.44 -15.76
N SER A 154 20.57 3.31 -16.76
CA SER A 154 20.97 3.50 -18.16
C SER A 154 21.16 4.97 -18.57
N LYS A 155 20.60 5.91 -17.80
CA LYS A 155 20.62 7.36 -18.11
C LYS A 155 21.86 8.07 -17.57
N GLU A 156 22.50 7.52 -16.54
CA GLU A 156 23.78 8.00 -16.02
C GLU A 156 24.77 6.82 -15.89
N GLN A 157 25.76 6.80 -16.78
CA GLN A 157 26.87 5.86 -16.66
C GLN A 157 27.75 6.30 -15.49
N ASN A 158 27.74 5.53 -14.39
CA ASN A 158 28.82 5.32 -13.39
C ASN A 158 28.32 5.16 -11.95
N ASP A 159 27.04 5.35 -11.65
CA ASP A 159 26.47 5.16 -10.30
C ASP A 159 25.29 4.19 -10.29
N ILE A 160 25.11 3.49 -9.16
CA ILE A 160 23.88 2.70 -8.92
C ILE A 160 22.83 3.70 -8.46
N HIS A 161 21.88 3.99 -9.32
CA HIS A 161 20.71 4.78 -9.00
C HIS A 161 19.70 3.91 -8.27
N TYR A 162 19.21 4.46 -7.17
CA TYR A 162 18.11 3.90 -6.40
C TYR A 162 16.97 4.89 -6.43
N ILE A 163 15.75 4.37 -6.28
CA ILE A 163 14.57 5.20 -6.03
C ILE A 163 14.35 5.16 -4.52
N PRO A 164 14.57 6.28 -3.81
CA PRO A 164 14.36 6.35 -2.37
C PRO A 164 12.89 6.54 -2.03
N MET A 165 12.43 5.75 -1.05
CA MET A 165 11.04 5.69 -0.59
C MET A 165 10.52 7.00 0.04
N PHE A 166 11.41 7.79 0.67
CA PHE A 166 11.05 9.02 1.42
C PHE A 166 11.98 10.20 1.14
N GLU A 167 12.30 10.46 -0.12
CA GLU A 167 13.24 11.53 -0.47
C GLU A 167 12.54 12.88 -0.62
N LYS A 168 13.04 13.88 0.12
CA LYS A 168 12.64 15.28 -0.07
C LYS A 168 13.27 15.82 -1.35
N ASP A 169 12.56 16.68 -2.08
CA ASP A 169 12.86 17.17 -3.45
C ASP A 169 14.29 17.73 -3.68
N ASN A 170 15.07 17.95 -2.63
CA ASN A 170 16.43 18.51 -2.69
C ASN A 170 17.52 17.49 -3.06
N SER A 171 17.18 16.27 -3.44
CA SER A 171 18.17 15.28 -3.87
C SER A 171 18.73 15.59 -5.25
N LYS A 172 19.98 15.18 -5.50
CA LYS A 172 20.62 15.35 -6.81
C LYS A 172 19.75 14.70 -7.88
N ASN A 173 19.23 15.50 -8.80
CA ASN A 173 18.57 14.97 -9.99
C ASN A 173 19.55 14.12 -10.79
N ILE A 174 19.12 12.92 -11.16
CA ILE A 174 19.79 12.10 -12.17
C ILE A 174 19.80 12.93 -13.45
N LYS A 175 20.97 13.20 -14.04
CA LYS A 175 21.04 13.97 -15.28
C LYS A 175 20.20 13.24 -16.34
N ASN A 176 19.35 14.00 -17.02
CA ASN A 176 18.49 13.54 -18.11
C ASN A 176 17.25 12.72 -17.71
N VAL A 177 16.83 12.75 -16.44
CA VAL A 177 15.51 12.27 -16.01
C VAL A 177 14.72 13.45 -15.45
N SER A 178 13.55 13.71 -16.04
CA SER A 178 12.72 14.85 -15.61
C SER A 178 11.91 14.52 -14.36
N SER A 179 11.45 15.54 -13.63
CA SER A 179 10.51 15.33 -12.51
C SER A 179 9.20 14.68 -12.95
N LEU A 180 8.77 14.92 -14.19
CA LEU A 180 7.61 14.24 -14.78
C LEU A 180 7.90 12.74 -14.98
N ASP A 181 9.11 12.38 -15.40
CA ASP A 181 9.48 10.97 -15.55
C ASP A 181 9.47 10.24 -14.21
N PHE A 182 10.11 10.83 -13.18
CA PHE A 182 10.04 10.28 -11.83
C PHE A 182 8.60 10.08 -11.37
N ARG A 183 7.77 11.11 -11.52
CA ARG A 183 6.36 11.06 -11.14
C ARG A 183 5.59 9.94 -11.84
N THR A 184 5.86 9.72 -13.12
CA THR A 184 5.25 8.62 -13.87
C THR A 184 5.75 7.25 -13.39
N LEU A 185 7.05 7.09 -13.10
CA LEU A 185 7.62 5.84 -12.56
C LEU A 185 7.06 5.51 -11.16
N GLU A 186 6.90 6.52 -10.30
CA GLU A 186 6.28 6.41 -8.97
C GLU A 186 4.81 5.99 -9.07
N MET A 187 4.05 6.60 -9.98
CA MET A 187 2.65 6.27 -10.18
C MET A 187 2.47 4.85 -10.76
N ASP A 188 3.37 4.40 -11.63
CA ASP A 188 3.36 3.02 -12.12
C ASP A 188 3.69 2.01 -10.99
N ALA A 189 4.65 2.32 -10.12
CA ALA A 189 4.96 1.50 -8.94
C ALA A 189 3.78 1.43 -7.95
N ASP A 190 3.09 2.55 -7.72
CA ASP A 190 1.86 2.60 -6.93
C ASP A 190 0.73 1.76 -7.53
N ALA A 191 0.52 1.85 -8.84
CA ALA A 191 -0.49 1.07 -9.53
C ALA A 191 -0.17 -0.43 -9.48
N PHE A 192 1.10 -0.79 -9.69
CA PHE A 192 1.57 -2.17 -9.52
C PHE A 192 1.30 -2.69 -8.11
N ALA A 193 1.66 -1.92 -7.09
CA ALA A 193 1.43 -2.28 -5.69
C ALA A 193 -0.05 -2.44 -5.37
N ALA A 194 -0.88 -1.47 -5.75
CA ALA A 194 -2.31 -1.51 -5.48
C ALA A 194 -2.99 -2.73 -6.11
N THR A 195 -2.69 -3.01 -7.37
CA THR A 195 -3.30 -4.11 -8.11
C THR A 195 -2.85 -5.49 -7.61
N ASP A 196 -1.58 -5.66 -7.21
CA ASP A 196 -1.14 -6.89 -6.54
C ASP A 196 -1.77 -7.06 -5.15
N ASN A 197 -1.82 -5.98 -4.37
CA ASN A 197 -2.41 -6.02 -3.04
C ASN A 197 -3.89 -6.37 -3.10
N PHE A 198 -4.64 -5.79 -4.05
CA PHE A 198 -6.04 -6.11 -4.25
C PHE A 198 -6.23 -7.57 -4.69
N ARG A 199 -5.38 -8.08 -5.60
CA ARG A 199 -5.39 -9.51 -5.95
C ARG A 199 -5.16 -10.41 -4.73
N ASN A 200 -4.21 -10.06 -3.88
CA ASN A 200 -3.95 -10.80 -2.64
C ASN A 200 -5.12 -10.70 -1.66
N LEU A 201 -5.73 -9.53 -1.54
CA LEU A 201 -6.91 -9.30 -0.71
C LEU A 201 -8.08 -10.20 -1.13
N LEU A 202 -8.31 -10.38 -2.44
CA LEU A 202 -9.30 -11.33 -2.94
C LEU A 202 -9.00 -12.77 -2.49
N LEU A 203 -7.73 -13.19 -2.49
CA LEU A 203 -7.34 -14.52 -1.99
C LEU A 203 -7.61 -14.67 -0.49
N ILE A 204 -7.30 -13.65 0.30
CA ILE A 204 -7.58 -13.64 1.75
C ILE A 204 -9.09 -13.67 1.98
N TYR A 205 -9.87 -12.90 1.23
CA TYR A 205 -11.33 -12.91 1.29
C TYR A 205 -11.91 -14.30 0.95
N GLU A 206 -11.38 -14.97 -0.05
CA GLU A 206 -11.82 -16.32 -0.42
C GLU A 206 -11.48 -17.34 0.68
N LYS A 207 -10.29 -17.26 1.26
CA LYS A 207 -9.78 -18.18 2.28
C LYS A 207 -9.78 -17.59 3.70
N PHE A 208 -10.80 -16.79 4.00
CA PHE A 208 -10.85 -15.96 5.20
C PHE A 208 -10.57 -16.75 6.47
N GLU A 209 -11.24 -17.88 6.65
CA GLU A 209 -11.17 -18.71 7.85
C GLU A 209 -9.79 -19.34 8.07
N ASP A 210 -9.03 -19.55 6.98
CA ASP A 210 -7.68 -20.13 7.02
C ASP A 210 -6.59 -19.05 7.20
N MET A 211 -6.86 -17.82 6.76
CA MET A 211 -5.86 -16.76 6.62
C MET A 211 -6.02 -15.61 7.61
N VAL A 212 -7.19 -15.46 8.22
CA VAL A 212 -7.50 -14.36 9.14
C VAL A 212 -7.75 -14.93 10.52
N ASP A 213 -7.08 -14.35 11.51
CA ASP A 213 -7.21 -14.76 12.90
C ASP A 213 -8.63 -14.46 13.40
N LYS A 214 -9.36 -15.51 13.82
CA LYS A 214 -10.75 -15.39 14.29
C LYS A 214 -10.92 -14.41 15.46
N ASP A 215 -9.89 -14.19 16.28
CA ASP A 215 -10.00 -13.30 17.44
C ASP A 215 -10.01 -11.81 17.02
N LEU A 216 -9.78 -11.50 15.73
CA LEU A 216 -10.04 -10.17 15.17
C LEU A 216 -11.53 -9.80 15.21
N ASN A 217 -12.43 -10.79 15.24
CA ASN A 217 -13.88 -10.59 15.25
C ASN A 217 -14.40 -9.67 14.13
N ILE A 218 -13.82 -9.80 12.92
CA ILE A 218 -14.29 -9.12 11.70
C ILE A 218 -14.93 -10.12 10.74
N GLU A 219 -15.85 -9.63 9.91
CA GLU A 219 -16.44 -10.40 8.81
C GLU A 219 -15.58 -10.31 7.53
N PRO A 220 -15.66 -11.30 6.62
CA PRO A 220 -14.83 -11.32 5.40
C PRO A 220 -14.89 -10.04 4.57
N ILE A 221 -16.07 -9.45 4.39
CA ILE A 221 -16.25 -8.22 3.60
C ILE A 221 -15.56 -7.00 4.24
N GLU A 222 -15.29 -7.04 5.55
CA GLU A 222 -14.62 -5.95 6.26
C GLU A 222 -13.13 -5.86 5.94
N LEU A 223 -12.54 -6.90 5.34
CA LEU A 223 -11.18 -6.86 4.81
C LEU A 223 -10.98 -5.71 3.81
N PHE A 224 -11.97 -5.44 2.96
CA PHE A 224 -11.90 -4.37 1.97
C PHE A 224 -11.91 -2.98 2.62
N TYR A 225 -12.66 -2.84 3.71
CA TYR A 225 -12.66 -1.62 4.51
C TYR A 225 -11.30 -1.40 5.19
N TRP A 226 -10.79 -2.42 5.88
CA TRP A 226 -9.52 -2.32 6.61
C TRP A 226 -8.31 -2.18 5.68
N TRP A 227 -8.33 -2.83 4.52
CA TRP A 227 -7.35 -2.62 3.47
C TRP A 227 -7.38 -1.18 2.97
N SER A 228 -8.56 -0.68 2.59
CA SER A 228 -8.68 0.69 2.08
C SER A 228 -8.30 1.74 3.13
N PHE A 229 -8.62 1.49 4.40
CA PHE A 229 -8.19 2.31 5.52
C PHE A 229 -6.65 2.33 5.63
N ALA A 230 -6.02 1.15 5.67
CA ALA A 230 -4.57 1.01 5.80
C ALA A 230 -3.81 1.72 4.66
N ILE A 231 -4.24 1.48 3.41
CA ILE A 231 -3.56 2.06 2.24
C ILE A 231 -3.77 3.58 2.18
N ARG A 232 -4.97 4.10 2.48
CA ARG A 232 -5.16 5.55 2.53
C ARG A 232 -4.34 6.20 3.64
N SER A 233 -4.28 5.59 4.82
CA SER A 233 -3.40 6.05 5.92
C SER A 233 -1.93 6.07 5.51
N ASN A 234 -1.47 5.09 4.72
CA ASN A 234 -0.11 5.09 4.17
C ASN A 234 0.17 6.36 3.35
N PHE A 235 -0.72 6.73 2.43
CA PHE A 235 -0.59 7.95 1.63
C PHE A 235 -0.61 9.22 2.48
N LEU A 236 -1.51 9.32 3.46
CA LEU A 236 -1.60 10.49 4.36
C LEU A 236 -0.34 10.67 5.20
N ILE A 237 0.21 9.59 5.75
CA ILE A 237 1.45 9.61 6.54
C ILE A 237 2.62 10.01 5.64
N THR A 238 2.72 9.39 4.47
CA THR A 238 3.77 9.68 3.48
C THR A 238 3.72 11.14 3.04
N GLN A 239 2.51 11.68 2.86
CA GLN A 239 2.29 13.07 2.48
C GLN A 239 2.98 14.04 3.44
N LYS A 240 2.75 13.85 4.75
CA LYS A 240 3.34 14.67 5.80
C LYS A 240 4.87 14.57 5.85
N ILE A 241 5.43 13.43 5.47
CA ILE A 241 6.88 13.21 5.46
C ILE A 241 7.53 13.88 4.26
N LEU A 242 6.91 13.73 3.08
CA LEU A 242 7.38 14.26 1.80
C LEU A 242 7.04 15.74 1.60
N ASN A 243 6.07 16.27 2.36
CA ASN A 243 5.50 17.60 2.17
C ASN A 243 5.07 17.81 0.71
N ASP A 244 4.35 16.83 0.16
CA ASP A 244 3.93 16.74 -1.24
C ASP A 244 2.45 17.14 -1.43
N GLU A 245 1.91 18.00 -0.55
CA GLU A 245 0.52 18.49 -0.66
C GLU A 245 0.25 19.31 -1.93
N GLU A 246 1.29 19.92 -2.49
CA GLU A 246 1.17 20.87 -3.59
C GLU A 246 1.52 20.27 -4.96
N TYR A 247 0.72 20.60 -5.97
CA TYR A 247 1.04 20.33 -7.36
C TYR A 247 2.11 21.29 -7.87
N ARG A 248 3.35 20.82 -8.01
CA ARG A 248 4.46 21.62 -8.54
C ARG A 248 5.26 20.88 -9.62
N PRO A 249 5.66 21.54 -10.73
CA PRO A 249 6.33 20.85 -11.83
C PRO A 249 7.64 20.14 -11.44
N ASP A 250 8.36 20.67 -10.45
CA ASP A 250 9.62 20.16 -9.92
C ASP A 250 9.48 18.95 -8.98
N LYS A 251 8.27 18.71 -8.44
CA LYS A 251 7.98 17.57 -7.53
C LYS A 251 8.09 16.23 -8.24
N LYS A 252 8.75 15.27 -7.60
CA LYS A 252 8.92 13.88 -8.09
C LYS A 252 7.72 12.97 -7.81
N HIS A 253 6.82 13.36 -6.91
CA HIS A 253 5.58 12.64 -6.63
C HIS A 253 4.37 13.49 -6.97
N LEU A 254 3.25 12.83 -7.28
CA LEU A 254 1.93 13.47 -7.21
C LEU A 254 1.53 13.64 -5.73
N PRO A 255 0.69 14.64 -5.39
CA PRO A 255 0.10 14.72 -4.07
C PRO A 255 -0.63 13.44 -3.68
N SER A 256 -0.63 13.11 -2.38
CA SER A 256 -1.13 11.81 -1.93
C SER A 256 -2.61 11.57 -2.26
N VAL A 257 -3.42 12.64 -2.34
CA VAL A 257 -4.80 12.57 -2.84
C VAL A 257 -4.84 12.08 -4.29
N ALA A 258 -4.02 12.63 -5.17
CA ALA A 258 -4.00 12.21 -6.58
C ALA A 258 -3.52 10.78 -6.73
N ARG A 259 -2.46 10.39 -5.99
CA ARG A 259 -1.96 9.00 -5.95
C ARG A 259 -3.07 8.03 -5.50
N TRP A 260 -3.77 8.37 -4.41
CA TRP A 260 -4.89 7.58 -3.89
C TRP A 260 -6.02 7.41 -4.91
N VAL A 261 -6.50 8.52 -5.50
CA VAL A 261 -7.60 8.48 -6.47
C VAL A 261 -7.23 7.65 -7.71
N LEU A 262 -5.98 7.74 -8.18
CA LEU A 262 -5.50 6.97 -9.33
C LEU A 262 -5.41 5.47 -9.04
N ILE A 263 -4.88 5.07 -7.88
CA ILE A 263 -4.87 3.65 -7.53
C ILE A 263 -6.28 3.12 -7.28
N LEU A 264 -7.17 3.92 -6.67
CA LEU A 264 -8.57 3.53 -6.46
C LEU A 264 -9.28 3.34 -7.79
N GLY A 265 -9.05 4.24 -8.77
CA GLY A 265 -9.55 4.09 -10.13
C GLY A 265 -9.06 2.79 -10.80
N SER A 266 -7.80 2.41 -10.56
CA SER A 266 -7.24 1.14 -11.05
C SER A 266 -7.95 -0.08 -10.44
N ILE A 267 -8.26 -0.03 -9.14
CA ILE A 267 -9.01 -1.10 -8.46
C ILE A 267 -10.45 -1.18 -8.97
N ILE A 268 -11.12 -0.04 -9.13
CA ILE A 268 -12.49 0.01 -9.65
C ILE A 268 -12.55 -0.56 -11.07
N SER A 269 -11.62 -0.18 -11.95
CA SER A 269 -11.52 -0.75 -13.31
C SER A 269 -11.35 -2.27 -13.28
N ILE A 270 -10.48 -2.81 -12.41
CA ILE A 270 -10.31 -4.26 -12.24
C ILE A 270 -11.62 -4.96 -11.86
N ILE A 271 -12.40 -4.37 -10.95
CA ILE A 271 -13.69 -4.91 -10.51
C ILE A 271 -14.72 -4.81 -11.64
N ASP A 272 -14.80 -3.67 -12.32
CA ASP A 272 -15.78 -3.38 -13.36
C ASP A 272 -15.57 -4.22 -14.62
N GLU A 273 -14.31 -4.38 -15.03
CA GLU A 273 -13.92 -5.16 -16.21
C GLU A 273 -13.84 -6.66 -15.92
N GLY A 274 -13.93 -7.06 -14.63
CA GLY A 274 -13.85 -8.46 -14.23
C GLY A 274 -12.48 -9.09 -14.50
N VAL A 275 -11.40 -8.29 -14.44
CA VAL A 275 -10.02 -8.74 -14.65
C VAL A 275 -9.67 -9.87 -13.70
N TYR A 276 -10.12 -9.76 -12.44
CA TYR A 276 -10.08 -10.84 -11.48
C TYR A 276 -11.49 -11.35 -11.19
N LYS A 277 -11.63 -12.67 -11.16
CA LYS A 277 -12.88 -13.30 -10.72
C LYS A 277 -13.04 -13.08 -9.22
N ILE A 278 -14.11 -12.41 -8.82
CA ILE A 278 -14.49 -12.23 -7.41
C ILE A 278 -15.61 -13.22 -7.08
N ASN A 279 -15.32 -14.19 -6.23
CA ASN A 279 -16.31 -15.15 -5.75
C ASN A 279 -17.01 -14.58 -4.51
N TYR A 280 -18.03 -13.72 -4.72
CA TYR A 280 -18.79 -13.11 -3.62
C TYR A 280 -19.41 -14.16 -2.70
N ARG A 281 -19.19 -14.00 -1.39
CA ARG A 281 -19.80 -14.83 -0.34
C ARG A 281 -21.28 -14.49 -0.19
N THR A 282 -22.03 -15.35 0.49
CA THR A 282 -23.48 -15.16 0.68
C THR A 282 -23.78 -13.82 1.36
N GLY A 283 -24.59 -12.99 0.72
CA GLY A 283 -24.96 -11.65 1.24
C GLY A 283 -23.98 -10.53 0.88
N ASP A 284 -22.93 -10.84 0.11
CA ASP A 284 -22.03 -9.86 -0.49
C ASP A 284 -22.32 -9.68 -1.99
N ASN A 285 -21.94 -8.51 -2.51
CA ASN A 285 -22.03 -8.16 -3.92
C ASN A 285 -21.01 -7.04 -4.23
N LYS A 286 -20.95 -6.66 -5.51
CA LYS A 286 -20.05 -5.61 -5.99
C LYS A 286 -20.30 -4.27 -5.28
N GLU A 287 -21.55 -3.89 -5.12
CA GLU A 287 -21.94 -2.61 -4.53
C GLU A 287 -21.47 -2.51 -3.07
N LYS A 288 -21.67 -3.59 -2.30
CA LYS A 288 -21.22 -3.69 -0.91
C LYS A 288 -19.70 -3.67 -0.82
N LEU A 289 -18.99 -4.38 -1.69
CA LEU A 289 -17.52 -4.33 -1.73
C LEU A 289 -17.03 -2.89 -1.96
N LEU A 290 -17.58 -2.19 -2.95
CA LEU A 290 -17.22 -0.79 -3.24
C LEU A 290 -17.59 0.15 -2.09
N GLU A 291 -18.72 -0.08 -1.43
CA GLU A 291 -19.12 0.65 -0.23
C GLU A 291 -18.11 0.47 0.91
N TYR A 292 -17.63 -0.76 1.16
CA TYR A 292 -16.65 -1.03 2.20
C TYR A 292 -15.29 -0.40 1.90
N ILE A 293 -14.81 -0.46 0.65
CA ILE A 293 -13.62 0.30 0.22
C ILE A 293 -13.83 1.79 0.51
N THR A 294 -14.97 2.34 0.10
CA THR A 294 -15.27 3.77 0.26
C THR A 294 -15.26 4.19 1.73
N LYS A 295 -15.98 3.44 2.57
CA LYS A 295 -16.02 3.68 4.01
C LYS A 295 -14.62 3.60 4.63
N GLY A 296 -13.77 2.70 4.18
CA GLY A 296 -12.42 2.51 4.70
C GLY A 296 -11.55 3.75 4.52
N PHE A 297 -11.44 4.27 3.30
CA PHE A 297 -10.59 5.44 3.06
C PHE A 297 -11.19 6.74 3.61
N VAL A 298 -12.51 6.91 3.57
CA VAL A 298 -13.18 8.08 4.18
C VAL A 298 -12.92 8.11 5.67
N PHE A 299 -12.97 6.94 6.30
CA PHE A 299 -12.65 6.82 7.70
C PHE A 299 -11.17 7.10 7.99
N ALA A 300 -10.22 6.63 7.16
CA ALA A 300 -8.81 6.99 7.30
C ALA A 300 -8.58 8.51 7.27
N GLU A 301 -9.24 9.22 6.35
CA GLU A 301 -9.16 10.68 6.27
C GLU A 301 -9.74 11.35 7.52
N LYS A 302 -10.92 10.92 7.97
CA LYS A 302 -11.52 11.42 9.21
C LYS A 302 -10.57 11.28 10.39
N GLN A 303 -10.04 10.08 10.62
CA GLN A 303 -9.18 9.79 11.77
C GLN A 303 -7.85 10.55 11.71
N TYR A 304 -7.27 10.66 10.52
CA TYR A 304 -6.06 11.44 10.32
C TYR A 304 -6.29 12.93 10.58
N ASN A 305 -7.38 13.49 10.04
CA ASN A 305 -7.78 14.87 10.23
C ASN A 305 -8.02 15.22 11.70
N GLU A 306 -8.71 14.36 12.44
CA GLU A 306 -8.94 14.53 13.88
C GLU A 306 -7.62 14.50 14.67
N ARG A 307 -6.73 13.55 14.36
CA ARG A 307 -5.46 13.37 15.08
C ARG A 307 -4.44 14.47 14.81
N PHE A 308 -4.40 15.00 13.58
CA PHE A 308 -3.38 15.97 13.16
C PHE A 308 -3.93 17.38 12.88
N TYR A 309 -5.21 17.63 13.17
CA TYR A 309 -5.88 18.90 12.95
C TYR A 309 -5.78 19.39 11.49
N THR A 310 -6.02 18.46 10.56
CA THR A 310 -6.03 18.73 9.11
C THR A 310 -7.45 18.61 8.55
N ASN A 311 -7.62 18.86 7.24
CA ASN A 311 -8.91 18.82 6.56
C ASN A 311 -8.85 18.14 5.18
N PHE A 312 -8.04 17.09 5.04
CA PHE A 312 -7.91 16.35 3.78
C PHE A 312 -9.21 15.63 3.41
N ASN A 313 -9.59 15.72 2.14
CA ASN A 313 -10.75 15.07 1.54
C ASN A 313 -10.46 14.76 0.07
N SER A 314 -10.12 13.50 -0.21
CA SER A 314 -9.66 13.11 -1.55
C SER A 314 -10.70 13.30 -2.65
N LEU A 315 -11.99 13.20 -2.33
CA LEU A 315 -13.07 13.39 -3.30
C LEU A 315 -13.25 14.87 -3.64
N GLU A 316 -13.32 15.73 -2.64
CA GLU A 316 -13.50 17.19 -2.83
C GLU A 316 -12.27 17.83 -3.49
N GLU A 317 -11.07 17.40 -3.09
CA GLU A 317 -9.81 17.92 -3.62
C GLU A 317 -9.55 17.51 -5.08
N SER A 318 -10.24 16.49 -5.61
CA SER A 318 -10.04 16.00 -6.99
C SER A 318 -11.16 16.37 -7.97
N ILE A 319 -12.44 16.34 -7.55
CA ILE A 319 -13.61 16.40 -8.45
C ILE A 319 -13.68 17.65 -9.35
N ASN A 320 -13.09 18.78 -8.95
CA ASN A 320 -13.07 20.02 -9.75
C ASN A 320 -11.70 20.71 -9.75
N SER A 321 -10.62 19.98 -9.45
CA SER A 321 -9.29 20.57 -9.38
C SER A 321 -8.63 20.61 -10.76
N THR A 322 -8.41 21.82 -11.28
CA THR A 322 -7.65 22.04 -12.52
C THR A 322 -6.22 21.51 -12.40
N ASP A 323 -5.59 21.71 -11.23
CA ASP A 323 -4.24 21.23 -10.98
C ASP A 323 -4.18 19.70 -10.97
N TYR A 324 -5.13 19.04 -10.31
CA TYR A 324 -5.29 17.59 -10.36
C TYR A 324 -5.39 17.12 -11.82
N SER A 325 -6.34 17.66 -12.58
CA SER A 325 -6.56 17.27 -13.97
C SER A 325 -5.30 17.44 -14.82
N ASN A 326 -4.63 18.59 -14.72
CA ASN A 326 -3.42 18.90 -15.49
C ASN A 326 -2.26 17.94 -15.16
N PHE A 327 -1.97 17.74 -13.88
CA PHE A 327 -0.84 16.93 -13.44
C PHE A 327 -1.07 15.44 -13.66
N VAL A 328 -2.29 14.96 -13.44
CA VAL A 328 -2.67 13.57 -13.72
C VAL A 328 -2.61 13.31 -15.22
N THR A 329 -3.21 14.17 -16.04
CA THR A 329 -3.17 14.02 -17.50
C THR A 329 -1.75 14.01 -18.03
N ALA A 330 -0.89 14.94 -17.56
CA ALA A 330 0.51 14.96 -17.95
C ALA A 330 1.23 13.66 -17.56
N THR A 331 0.98 13.13 -16.37
CA THR A 331 1.59 11.88 -15.88
C THR A 331 1.14 10.68 -16.71
N GLN A 332 -0.16 10.59 -17.04
CA GLN A 332 -0.74 9.54 -17.88
C GLN A 332 -0.26 9.60 -19.33
N MET A 333 -0.19 10.80 -19.92
CA MET A 333 0.36 10.97 -21.27
C MET A 333 1.84 10.61 -21.33
N ASN A 334 2.61 10.92 -20.28
CA ASN A 334 4.03 10.58 -20.22
C ASN A 334 4.27 9.07 -20.11
N TRP A 335 3.32 8.31 -19.53
CA TRP A 335 3.41 6.85 -19.46
C TRP A 335 3.57 6.21 -20.84
N GLU A 336 2.81 6.64 -21.84
CA GLU A 336 2.92 6.05 -23.19
C GLU A 336 4.31 6.26 -23.82
N ASN A 337 4.98 7.37 -23.50
CA ASN A 337 6.36 7.62 -23.92
C ASN A 337 7.35 6.74 -23.14
N LEU A 338 7.28 6.80 -21.80
CA LEU A 338 8.21 6.06 -20.94
C LEU A 338 8.09 4.55 -21.07
N ARG A 339 6.88 4.02 -21.22
CA ARG A 339 6.64 2.57 -21.37
C ARG A 339 7.47 1.97 -22.49
N ASN A 340 7.60 2.68 -23.61
CA ASN A 340 8.39 2.20 -24.74
C ASN A 340 9.88 2.13 -24.39
N GLU A 341 10.41 3.12 -23.65
CA GLU A 341 11.80 3.11 -23.17
C GLU A 341 12.05 2.06 -22.08
N LEU A 342 11.06 1.83 -21.21
CA LEU A 342 11.09 0.84 -20.12
C LEU A 342 10.99 -0.60 -20.62
N SER A 343 10.33 -0.83 -21.75
CA SER A 343 10.01 -2.18 -22.26
C SER A 343 11.20 -3.13 -22.40
N LYS A 344 12.41 -2.59 -22.65
CA LYS A 344 13.65 -3.36 -22.76
C LYS A 344 14.27 -3.76 -21.42
N PHE A 345 13.85 -3.12 -20.33
CA PHE A 345 14.29 -3.37 -18.95
C PHE A 345 13.23 -4.11 -18.13
N SER A 346 11.96 -3.98 -18.53
CA SER A 346 10.85 -4.61 -17.81
C SER A 346 10.92 -6.13 -17.89
N ARG A 347 10.69 -6.77 -16.75
CA ARG A 347 10.58 -8.23 -16.62
C ARG A 347 9.13 -8.69 -16.64
N LEU A 348 8.19 -7.77 -16.44
CA LEU A 348 6.75 -8.02 -16.55
C LEU A 348 6.14 -7.26 -17.74
N PRO A 349 4.98 -7.69 -18.24
CA PRO A 349 4.25 -6.91 -19.23
C PRO A 349 3.86 -5.56 -18.62
N LEU A 350 4.31 -4.47 -19.26
CA LEU A 350 3.92 -3.13 -18.87
C LEU A 350 2.48 -2.85 -19.32
N TYR A 351 1.74 -2.10 -18.49
CA TYR A 351 0.36 -1.72 -18.79
C TYR A 351 0.28 -0.96 -20.14
N LYS A 352 -0.69 -1.34 -20.96
CA LYS A 352 -1.04 -0.64 -22.20
C LYS A 352 -2.42 -0.05 -22.04
N SER A 353 -2.56 1.26 -22.21
CA SER A 353 -3.89 1.86 -22.29
C SER A 353 -4.58 1.33 -23.56
N ASN A 354 -5.84 0.90 -23.44
CA ASN A 354 -6.63 0.41 -24.57
C ASN A 354 -7.11 1.55 -25.52
N ASN A 355 -6.53 2.75 -25.41
CA ASN A 355 -6.95 3.95 -26.15
C ASN A 355 -5.85 4.52 -27.06
N VAL A 356 -5.20 3.65 -27.84
CA VAL A 356 -4.54 4.00 -29.11
C VAL A 356 -4.83 2.95 -30.17
#